data_AF-A0A7U9T7X3-F1
#
_entry.id   AF-A0A7U9T7X3-F1
#
_cell.length_a   1.000
_cell.length_b   1.000
_cell.length_c   1.000
_cell.angle_alpha   90.00
_cell.angle_beta   90.00
_cell.angle_gamma   90.00
#
_symmetry.space_group_name_H-M   'P 1'
#
loop_
_entity.id
_entity.type
_entity.pdbx_description
1 polymer ?
#
loop_
_entity_poly.entity_id
_entity_poly.type
_entity_poly.pdbx_seq_one_letter_code
_entity_poly.pdbx_strand_id
1 'polypeptide(L)'
;MFTDVQLLQIKNAAMRALHVPGNYRGGILEMALAVDYHMDGGQLRTQCGQIAGALKRTDEIFRNVRLNLIKWVSDDEIIKEVSSLAALQLGRGFEDHEPERGHDGKSLDELLRQLKLFYARSKIIILITDGSYRRVDEEKIREHLQPFLGRKLVVVTSGRVSSGREWM
;
A
#
# COMPACT_ATOMS: atom_id res chain seq x y z
N MET A 1 15.44 6.17 -0.36
CA MET A 1 15.42 5.52 -1.69
C MET A 1 15.54 4.01 -1.50
N PHE A 2 14.83 3.18 -2.27
CA PHE A 2 14.97 1.72 -2.22
C PHE A 2 16.16 1.22 -3.02
N THR A 3 16.84 0.20 -2.51
CA THR A 3 17.86 -0.56 -3.24
C THR A 3 17.22 -1.57 -4.20
N ASP A 4 18.02 -2.09 -5.14
CA ASP A 4 17.56 -3.12 -6.08
C ASP A 4 17.08 -4.40 -5.36
N VAL A 5 17.74 -4.77 -4.27
CA VAL A 5 17.35 -5.93 -3.44
C VAL A 5 15.98 -5.68 -2.80
N GLN A 6 15.74 -4.47 -2.27
CA GLN A 6 14.44 -4.12 -1.69
C GLN A 6 13.34 -4.11 -2.76
N LEU A 7 13.61 -3.55 -3.94
CA LEU A 7 12.65 -3.59 -5.05
C LEU A 7 12.35 -5.02 -5.52
N LEU A 8 13.36 -5.89 -5.53
CA LEU A 8 13.20 -7.33 -5.80
C LEU A 8 12.30 -8.01 -4.76
N GLN A 9 12.48 -7.69 -3.47
CA GLN A 9 11.62 -8.21 -2.42
C GLN A 9 10.18 -7.72 -2.54
N ILE A 10 9.97 -6.42 -2.83
CA ILE A 10 8.65 -5.84 -3.02
C ILE A 10 7.92 -6.51 -4.19
N LYS A 11 8.56 -6.63 -5.36
CA LYS A 11 7.91 -7.30 -6.52
C LYS A 11 7.57 -8.76 -6.24
N ASN A 12 8.45 -9.48 -5.55
CA ASN A 12 8.21 -10.88 -5.21
C ASN A 12 7.04 -11.02 -4.22
N ALA A 13 6.94 -10.13 -3.23
CA ALA A 13 5.81 -10.09 -2.31
C ALA A 13 4.50 -9.75 -3.03
N ALA A 14 4.55 -8.80 -3.97
CA ALA A 14 3.39 -8.44 -4.78
C ALA A 14 2.89 -9.61 -5.63
N MET A 15 3.78 -10.31 -6.33
CA MET A 15 3.42 -11.49 -7.12
C MET A 15 2.87 -12.62 -6.25
N ARG A 16 3.45 -12.87 -5.06
CA ARG A 16 2.90 -13.86 -4.13
C ARG A 16 1.49 -13.51 -3.67
N ALA A 17 1.22 -12.23 -3.36
CA ALA A 17 -0.11 -11.77 -2.96
C ALA A 17 -1.14 -12.01 -4.08
N LEU A 18 -0.78 -11.71 -5.34
CA LEU A 18 -1.64 -11.93 -6.50
C LEU A 18 -1.95 -13.41 -6.75
N HIS A 19 -0.96 -14.29 -6.58
CA HIS A 19 -1.09 -15.73 -6.83
C HIS A 19 -1.67 -16.54 -5.67
N VAL A 20 -2.14 -15.89 -4.59
CA VAL A 20 -2.91 -16.60 -3.55
C VAL A 20 -4.11 -17.32 -4.22
N PRO A 21 -4.34 -18.61 -3.94
CA PRO A 21 -5.43 -19.37 -4.56
C PRO A 21 -6.77 -18.64 -4.44
N GLY A 22 -7.43 -18.45 -5.58
CA GLY A 22 -8.73 -17.76 -5.66
C GLY A 22 -8.67 -16.23 -5.71
N ASN A 23 -7.49 -15.59 -5.72
CA ASN A 23 -7.37 -14.13 -5.70
C ASN A 23 -7.49 -13.46 -7.09
N TYR A 24 -6.39 -13.41 -7.85
CA TYR A 24 -6.38 -12.87 -9.22
C TYR A 24 -6.52 -14.01 -10.24
N ARG A 25 -7.46 -13.88 -11.17
CA ARG A 25 -7.79 -14.90 -12.19
C ARG A 25 -7.73 -14.35 -13.62
N GLY A 26 -7.03 -13.23 -13.82
CA GLY A 26 -6.99 -12.49 -15.09
C GLY A 26 -7.93 -11.29 -15.13
N GLY A 27 -7.89 -10.55 -16.24
CA GLY A 27 -8.63 -9.29 -16.46
C GLY A 27 -7.83 -8.05 -16.07
N ILE A 28 -8.51 -6.91 -15.89
CA ILE A 28 -7.85 -5.69 -15.43
C ILE A 28 -7.54 -5.84 -13.94
N LEU A 29 -6.26 -5.73 -13.57
CA LEU A 29 -5.83 -5.81 -12.18
C LEU A 29 -6.31 -4.58 -11.40
N GLU A 30 -7.13 -4.81 -10.38
CA GLU A 30 -7.49 -3.80 -9.39
C GLU A 30 -6.53 -3.89 -8.19
N MET A 31 -5.83 -2.79 -7.89
CA MET A 31 -4.88 -2.70 -6.79
C MET A 31 -5.04 -1.41 -6.00
N ALA A 32 -4.50 -1.40 -4.79
CA ALA A 32 -4.38 -0.19 -4.00
C ALA A 32 -2.94 0.03 -3.52
N LEU A 33 -2.55 1.30 -3.44
CA LEU A 33 -1.34 1.76 -2.78
C LEU A 33 -1.76 2.66 -1.63
N ALA A 34 -1.57 2.18 -0.40
CA ALA A 34 -1.74 2.98 0.80
C ALA A 34 -0.41 3.61 1.18
N VAL A 35 -0.41 4.92 1.41
CA VAL A 35 0.78 5.70 1.75
C VAL A 35 0.56 6.43 3.05
N ASP A 36 1.54 6.30 3.93
CA ASP A 36 1.56 6.95 5.22
C ASP A 36 2.01 8.42 5.04
N TYR A 37 1.10 9.38 5.27
CA TYR A 37 1.41 10.80 5.10
C TYR A 37 2.29 11.37 6.22
N HIS A 38 2.62 10.60 7.26
CA HIS A 38 3.66 10.96 8.24
C HIS A 38 5.04 11.07 7.57
N MET A 39 5.23 10.34 6.47
CA MET A 39 6.47 10.32 5.73
C MET A 39 6.66 11.61 4.92
N ASP A 40 7.92 12.00 4.73
CA ASP A 40 8.28 13.11 3.85
C ASP A 40 7.71 12.92 2.42
N GLY A 41 7.12 13.99 1.88
CA GLY A 41 6.50 13.95 0.55
C GLY A 41 7.50 13.68 -0.57
N GLY A 42 8.74 14.14 -0.46
CA GLY A 42 9.81 13.83 -1.41
C GLY A 42 10.19 12.34 -1.37
N GLN A 43 10.26 11.77 -0.17
CA GLN A 43 10.46 10.34 0.04
C GLN A 43 9.30 9.51 -0.54
N LEU A 44 8.04 9.91 -0.30
CA LEU A 44 6.86 9.24 -0.85
C LEU A 44 6.88 9.24 -2.39
N ARG A 45 7.12 10.41 -3.01
CA ARG A 45 7.23 10.54 -4.48
C ARG A 45 8.28 9.58 -5.04
N THR A 46 9.46 9.57 -4.43
CA THR A 46 10.59 8.73 -4.87
C THR A 46 10.26 7.24 -4.70
N GLN A 47 9.83 6.83 -3.51
CA GLN A 47 9.58 5.42 -3.18
C GLN A 47 8.42 4.85 -4.00
N CYS A 48 7.31 5.58 -4.12
CA CYS A 48 6.16 5.16 -4.93
C CYS A 48 6.53 5.08 -6.41
N GLY A 49 7.34 6.03 -6.91
CA GLY A 49 7.83 5.99 -8.27
C GLY A 49 8.73 4.79 -8.58
N GLN A 50 9.64 4.45 -7.65
CA GLN A 50 10.49 3.27 -7.76
C GLN A 50 9.67 1.97 -7.75
N ILE A 51 8.68 1.85 -6.86
CA ILE A 51 7.77 0.68 -6.79
C ILE A 51 6.97 0.57 -8.09
N ALA A 52 6.36 1.66 -8.56
CA ALA A 52 5.57 1.64 -9.78
C ALA A 52 6.39 1.22 -11.01
N GLY A 53 7.61 1.76 -11.14
CA GLY A 53 8.55 1.35 -12.18
C GLY A 53 8.96 -0.12 -12.07
N ALA A 54 9.22 -0.61 -10.87
CA ALA A 54 9.61 -2.01 -10.64
C ALA A 54 8.47 -2.98 -10.97
N LEU A 55 7.24 -2.70 -10.54
CA LEU A 55 6.07 -3.53 -10.83
C LEU A 55 5.81 -3.61 -12.35
N LYS A 56 5.82 -2.48 -13.06
CA LYS A 56 5.62 -2.44 -14.52
C LYS A 56 6.67 -3.21 -15.32
N ARG A 57 7.90 -3.31 -14.81
CA ARG A 57 8.99 -4.12 -15.41
C ARG A 57 8.89 -5.60 -15.06
N THR A 58 8.19 -5.94 -13.99
CA THR A 58 8.12 -7.32 -13.49
C THR A 58 7.19 -8.17 -14.35
N ASP A 59 6.01 -7.64 -14.67
CA ASP A 59 4.98 -8.40 -15.37
C ASP A 59 4.02 -7.44 -16.11
N GLU A 60 3.47 -7.89 -17.23
CA GLU A 60 2.55 -7.11 -18.05
C GLU A 60 1.22 -6.81 -17.34
N ILE A 61 0.82 -7.63 -16.35
CA ILE A 61 -0.39 -7.38 -15.55
C ILE A 61 -0.38 -6.00 -14.87
N PHE A 62 0.80 -5.43 -14.61
CA PHE A 62 0.95 -4.11 -13.99
C PHE A 62 0.92 -2.95 -15.00
N ARG A 63 0.88 -3.22 -16.31
CA ARG A 63 0.84 -2.14 -17.32
C ARG A 63 -0.54 -1.49 -17.44
N ASN A 64 -1.60 -2.24 -17.15
CA ASN A 64 -2.98 -1.77 -17.23
C ASN A 64 -3.74 -2.10 -15.93
N VAL A 65 -3.47 -1.31 -14.89
CA VAL A 65 -4.08 -1.49 -13.56
C VAL A 65 -5.10 -0.39 -13.27
N ARG A 66 -6.16 -0.76 -12.53
CA ARG A 66 -6.99 0.19 -11.79
C ARG A 66 -6.33 0.41 -10.44
N LEU A 67 -5.64 1.53 -10.29
CA LEU A 67 -4.90 1.87 -9.08
C LEU A 67 -5.69 2.85 -8.23
N ASN A 68 -5.96 2.45 -6.99
CA ASN A 68 -6.43 3.36 -5.95
C ASN A 68 -5.22 3.83 -5.14
N LEU A 69 -4.98 5.14 -5.10
CA LEU A 69 -4.04 5.74 -4.16
C LEU A 69 -4.80 6.16 -2.90
N ILE A 70 -4.31 5.71 -1.75
CA ILE A 70 -4.95 5.89 -0.45
C ILE A 70 -3.94 6.63 0.43
N LYS A 71 -4.25 7.87 0.78
CA LYS A 71 -3.38 8.76 1.54
C LYS A 71 -3.86 8.75 2.98
N TRP A 72 -3.06 8.16 3.87
CA TRP A 72 -3.41 7.99 5.28
C TRP A 72 -2.88 9.17 6.10
N VAL A 73 -3.73 10.17 6.27
CA VAL A 73 -3.41 11.44 6.94
C VAL A 73 -3.70 11.34 8.42
N SER A 74 -4.92 10.97 8.80
CA SER A 74 -5.30 10.73 10.20
C SER A 74 -6.37 9.63 10.26
N ASP A 75 -6.88 9.34 11.46
CA ASP A 75 -7.99 8.38 11.62
C ASP A 75 -9.29 8.95 11.04
N ASP A 76 -9.47 10.28 11.07
CA ASP A 76 -10.64 10.96 10.52
C ASP A 76 -10.47 11.35 9.04
N GLU A 77 -9.23 11.37 8.54
CA GLU A 77 -8.90 11.78 7.18
C GLU A 77 -8.08 10.73 6.43
N ILE A 78 -8.75 10.02 5.53
CA ILE A 78 -8.12 9.16 4.51
C ILE A 78 -8.56 9.64 3.13
N ILE A 79 -7.65 10.25 2.38
CA ILE A 79 -7.91 10.74 1.03
C ILE A 79 -7.76 9.58 0.04
N LYS A 80 -8.73 9.46 -0.87
CA LYS A 80 -8.86 8.35 -1.79
C LYS A 80 -8.94 8.91 -3.21
N GLU A 81 -8.02 8.52 -4.08
CA GLU A 81 -8.02 8.95 -5.47
C GLU A 81 -7.69 7.81 -6.44
N VAL A 82 -8.22 7.89 -7.66
CA VAL A 82 -7.86 6.99 -8.74
C VAL A 82 -6.60 7.54 -9.41
N SER A 83 -5.59 6.69 -9.54
CA SER A 83 -4.31 7.06 -10.15
C SER A 83 -3.87 5.99 -11.16
N SER A 84 -2.65 6.12 -11.68
CA SER A 84 -2.01 5.11 -12.52
C SER A 84 -0.57 4.88 -12.10
N LEU A 85 -0.04 3.68 -12.33
CA LEU A 85 1.38 3.42 -12.09
C LEU A 85 2.29 4.29 -12.96
N ALA A 86 1.83 4.75 -14.13
CA ALA A 86 2.58 5.72 -14.93
C ALA A 86 2.67 7.08 -14.25
N ALA A 87 1.56 7.59 -13.68
CA ALA A 87 1.55 8.85 -12.95
C ALA A 87 2.44 8.77 -11.69
N LEU A 88 2.31 7.70 -10.91
CA LEU A 88 3.17 7.48 -9.74
C LEU A 88 4.65 7.36 -10.11
N GLN A 89 4.97 6.67 -11.21
CA GLN A 89 6.35 6.55 -11.70
C GLN A 89 6.97 7.92 -12.03
N LEU A 90 6.16 8.90 -12.43
CA LEU A 90 6.56 10.28 -12.66
C LEU A 90 6.50 11.16 -11.40
N GLY A 91 6.22 10.59 -10.22
CA GLY A 91 6.15 11.30 -8.94
C GLY A 91 4.87 12.12 -8.71
N ARG A 92 3.80 11.83 -9.46
CA ARG A 92 2.48 12.49 -9.32
C ARG A 92 1.62 11.84 -8.23
N GLY A 93 0.61 12.55 -7.75
CA GLY A 93 -0.35 12.07 -6.74
C GLY A 93 -0.03 12.49 -5.31
N PHE A 94 0.93 13.40 -5.12
CA PHE A 94 1.37 13.87 -3.80
C PHE A 94 1.48 15.40 -3.75
N GLU A 95 0.91 16.10 -4.73
CA GLU A 95 0.90 17.57 -4.82
C GLU A 95 0.20 18.24 -3.62
N ASP A 96 -0.66 17.51 -2.92
CA ASP A 96 -1.42 17.88 -1.73
C ASP A 96 -0.71 17.51 -0.40
N HIS A 97 0.52 17.00 -0.47
CA HIS A 97 1.30 16.67 0.73
C HIS A 97 1.83 17.96 1.37
N GLU A 98 1.61 18.08 2.68
CA GLU A 98 2.08 19.18 3.52
C GLU A 98 2.81 18.59 4.73
N PRO A 99 3.95 19.16 5.18
CA PRO A 99 4.76 18.58 6.26
C PRO A 99 4.06 18.41 7.60
N GLU A 100 3.02 19.21 7.87
CA GLU A 100 2.29 19.17 9.14
C GLU A 100 1.21 18.07 9.17
N ARG A 101 0.85 17.55 7.99
CA ARG A 101 -0.18 16.51 7.85
C ARG A 101 0.42 15.14 8.16
N GLY A 102 -0.37 14.24 8.73
CA GLY A 102 0.09 12.87 8.97
C GLY A 102 0.67 12.60 10.35
N HIS A 103 0.85 13.62 11.19
CA HIS A 103 1.46 13.52 12.53
C HIS A 103 0.48 13.33 13.68
N ASP A 104 -0.82 13.50 13.44
CA ASP A 104 -1.85 13.17 14.43
C ASP A 104 -1.85 11.67 14.67
N GLY A 105 -2.00 11.27 15.94
CA GLY A 105 -1.81 9.90 16.45
C GLY A 105 -2.73 8.85 15.83
N LYS A 106 -2.53 8.57 14.54
CA LYS A 106 -3.30 7.64 13.74
C LYS A 106 -3.01 6.20 14.11
N SER A 107 -3.99 5.35 13.88
CA SER A 107 -4.02 3.99 14.37
C SER A 107 -4.05 2.98 13.22
N LEU A 108 -3.26 1.93 13.37
CA LEU A 108 -3.21 0.84 12.39
C LEU A 108 -4.57 0.14 12.29
N ASP A 109 -5.30 -0.01 13.39
CA ASP A 109 -6.63 -0.61 13.39
C ASP A 109 -7.61 0.18 12.52
N GLU A 110 -7.65 1.52 12.61
CA GLU A 110 -8.53 2.32 11.76
C GLU A 110 -8.16 2.22 10.28
N LEU A 111 -6.87 2.28 9.94
CA LEU A 111 -6.42 2.07 8.55
C LEU A 111 -6.87 0.70 8.03
N LEU A 112 -6.63 -0.37 8.80
CA LEU A 112 -7.00 -1.73 8.38
C LEU A 112 -8.52 -1.88 8.25
N ARG A 113 -9.30 -1.25 9.13
CA ARG A 113 -10.76 -1.19 9.03
C ARG A 113 -11.20 -0.58 7.71
N GLN A 114 -10.64 0.58 7.35
CA GLN A 114 -10.95 1.31 6.12
C GLN A 114 -10.54 0.51 4.88
N LEU A 115 -9.36 -0.10 4.89
CA LEU A 115 -8.88 -0.98 3.81
C LEU A 115 -9.80 -2.20 3.63
N LYS A 116 -10.26 -2.81 4.73
CA LYS A 116 -11.20 -3.92 4.70
C LYS A 116 -12.55 -3.52 4.11
N LEU A 117 -13.09 -2.37 4.50
CA LEU A 117 -14.42 -1.92 4.06
C LEU A 117 -14.46 -1.49 2.60
N PHE A 118 -13.48 -0.70 2.15
CA PHE A 118 -13.54 -0.03 0.86
C PHE A 118 -12.68 -0.67 -0.23
N TYR A 119 -11.69 -1.48 0.15
CA TYR A 119 -10.69 -2.02 -0.79
C TYR A 119 -10.60 -3.54 -0.77
N ALA A 120 -11.62 -4.24 -0.26
CA ALA A 120 -11.69 -5.71 -0.27
C ALA A 120 -11.52 -6.33 -1.66
N ARG A 121 -11.97 -5.62 -2.70
CA ARG A 121 -11.91 -6.06 -4.10
C ARG A 121 -10.52 -5.98 -4.70
N SER A 122 -9.67 -5.08 -4.20
CA SER A 122 -8.26 -5.01 -4.58
C SER A 122 -7.62 -6.39 -4.43
N LYS A 123 -6.88 -6.80 -5.46
CA LYS A 123 -6.19 -8.09 -5.49
C LYS A 123 -4.86 -8.01 -4.74
N ILE A 124 -4.29 -6.83 -4.67
CA ILE A 124 -3.13 -6.51 -3.86
C ILE A 124 -3.32 -5.11 -3.26
N ILE A 125 -2.89 -4.97 -2.01
CA ILE A 125 -2.77 -3.68 -1.33
C ILE A 125 -1.32 -3.58 -0.86
N ILE A 126 -0.63 -2.52 -1.27
CA ILE A 126 0.72 -2.23 -0.80
C ILE A 126 0.62 -1.05 0.17
N LEU A 127 1.06 -1.23 1.42
CA LEU A 127 1.19 -0.15 2.40
C LEU A 127 2.65 0.29 2.46
N ILE A 128 2.91 1.58 2.27
CA ILE A 128 4.21 2.20 2.47
C ILE A 128 4.13 3.06 3.73
N THR A 129 5.01 2.80 4.70
CA THR A 129 5.03 3.47 6.00
C THR A 129 6.46 3.51 6.56
N ASP A 130 6.72 4.40 7.49
CA ASP A 130 7.93 4.40 8.33
C ASP A 130 7.72 3.65 9.66
N GLY A 131 6.48 3.23 9.94
CA GLY A 131 6.10 2.57 11.19
C GLY A 131 5.61 3.52 12.28
N SER A 132 5.52 4.83 11.99
CA SER A 132 5.12 5.86 12.96
C SER A 132 3.60 5.93 13.09
N TYR A 133 3.01 4.91 13.71
CA TYR A 133 1.59 4.84 14.00
C TYR A 133 1.31 4.07 15.29
N ARG A 134 0.11 4.25 15.85
CA ARG A 134 -0.32 3.51 17.04
C ARG A 134 -0.94 2.18 16.64
N ARG A 135 -0.81 1.19 17.53
CA ARG A 135 -1.57 -0.07 17.47
C ARG A 135 -2.45 -0.09 18.72
N VAL A 136 -3.71 0.34 18.58
CA VAL A 136 -4.58 0.60 19.73
C VAL A 136 -5.25 -0.69 20.20
N ASP A 137 -5.68 -1.53 19.26
CA ASP A 137 -6.43 -2.76 19.53
C ASP A 137 -5.92 -3.92 18.66
N GLU A 138 -5.09 -4.79 19.26
CA GLU A 138 -4.51 -5.96 18.58
C GLU A 138 -5.55 -7.02 18.19
N GLU A 139 -6.69 -7.06 18.87
CA GLU A 139 -7.78 -7.96 18.49
C GLU A 139 -8.45 -7.47 17.21
N LYS A 140 -8.82 -6.19 17.15
CA LYS A 140 -9.36 -5.59 15.93
C LYS A 140 -8.41 -5.63 14.75
N ILE A 141 -7.10 -5.43 14.97
CA ILE A 141 -6.09 -5.59 13.91
C ILE A 141 -6.18 -6.99 13.29
N ARG A 142 -6.18 -8.04 14.12
CA ARG A 142 -6.30 -9.43 13.67
C ARG A 142 -7.63 -9.69 12.96
N GLU A 143 -8.73 -9.21 13.52
CA GLU A 143 -10.06 -9.32 12.91
C GLU A 143 -10.13 -8.62 11.55
N HIS A 144 -9.52 -7.44 11.41
CA HIS A 144 -9.55 -6.66 10.19
C HIS A 144 -8.68 -7.29 9.09
N LEU A 145 -7.58 -7.94 9.46
CA LEU A 145 -6.76 -8.70 8.53
C LEU A 145 -7.50 -9.94 7.98
N GLN A 146 -8.45 -10.50 8.71
CA GLN A 146 -9.23 -11.65 8.28
C GLN A 146 -10.52 -11.27 7.53
N PRO A 147 -11.01 -12.14 6.61
CA PRO A 147 -10.38 -13.37 6.12
C PRO A 147 -9.42 -13.14 4.93
N PHE A 148 -9.45 -11.95 4.32
CA PHE A 148 -8.78 -11.69 3.04
C PHE A 148 -7.63 -10.68 3.11
N LEU A 149 -7.74 -9.64 3.94
CA LEU A 149 -6.86 -8.47 3.86
C LEU A 149 -5.40 -8.85 4.12
N GLY A 150 -5.12 -9.63 5.17
CA GLY A 150 -3.78 -10.07 5.51
C GLY A 150 -3.10 -10.89 4.41
N ARG A 151 -3.86 -11.60 3.57
CA ARG A 151 -3.31 -12.39 2.44
C ARG A 151 -2.93 -11.52 1.24
N LYS A 152 -3.49 -10.32 1.13
CA LYS A 152 -3.32 -9.40 -0.01
C LYS A 152 -2.49 -8.17 0.34
N LEU A 153 -2.30 -7.91 1.63
CA LEU A 153 -1.54 -6.78 2.15
C LEU A 153 -0.04 -7.10 2.11
N VAL A 154 0.71 -6.27 1.40
CA VAL A 154 2.17 -6.20 1.41
C VAL A 154 2.54 -4.91 2.12
N VAL A 155 3.38 -5.00 3.14
CA VAL A 155 3.79 -3.84 3.92
C VAL A 155 5.26 -3.56 3.62
N VAL A 156 5.55 -2.32 3.32
CA VAL A 156 6.89 -1.80 3.07
C VAL A 156 7.19 -0.78 4.17
N THR A 157 7.91 -1.22 5.19
CA THR A 157 8.29 -0.39 6.35
C THR A 157 9.77 -0.06 6.27
N SER A 158 10.12 1.18 5.95
CA SER A 158 11.52 1.63 5.85
C SER A 158 12.42 0.69 5.01
N GLY A 159 11.85 0.12 3.94
CA GLY A 159 12.54 -0.81 3.03
C GLY A 159 12.53 -2.28 3.43
N ARG A 160 12.00 -2.62 4.62
CA ARG A 160 11.67 -4.01 4.97
C ARG A 160 10.31 -4.37 4.38
N VAL A 161 10.22 -5.55 3.78
CA VAL A 161 8.97 -6.07 3.20
C VAL A 161 8.43 -7.17 4.11
N SER A 162 7.16 -7.05 4.51
CA SER A 162 6.43 -8.09 5.22
C SER A 162 5.05 -8.32 4.58
N SER A 163 4.45 -9.47 4.88
CA SER A 163 3.05 -9.74 4.56
C SER A 163 2.16 -9.29 5.72
N GLY A 164 0.94 -8.82 5.42
CA GLY A 164 -0.08 -8.61 6.44
C GLY A 164 -0.43 -9.88 7.22
N ARG A 165 -0.05 -11.07 6.73
CA ARG A 165 -0.17 -12.31 7.49
C ARG A 165 0.75 -12.37 8.72
N GLU A 166 1.86 -11.64 8.70
CA GLU A 166 2.80 -11.57 9.83
C GLU A 166 2.24 -10.68 10.96
N TRP A 167 1.13 -9.99 10.74
CA TRP A 167 0.43 -9.17 11.72
C TRP A 167 -0.86 -9.83 12.25
N MET A 168 -1.12 -11.07 11.83
CA MET A 168 -2.25 -11.88 12.32
C MET A 168 -1.88 -12.65 13.59
#